data_AF-A0A1Q5J8C7-F1
#
_entry.id   AF-A0A1Q5J8C7-F1
#
_cell.length_a   1.000
_cell.length_b   1.000
_cell.length_c   1.000
_cell.angle_alpha   90.00
_cell.angle_beta   90.00
_cell.angle_gamma   90.00
#
_symmetry.space_group_name_H-M   'P 1'
#
loop_
_entity.id
_entity.type
_entity.pdbx_description
1 polymer ?
#
loop_
_entity_poly.entity_id
_entity_poly.type
_entity_poly.pdbx_seq_one_letter_code
_entity_poly.pdbx_strand_id
1 'polypeptide(L)'
;MQLIPRHDPHLAVRSTGDVTVAALRGELDLVLVRHLRPELDALVRESDALTVDIRRLTFCDATGLGLLAHCAVRTRQRGSHWRLVCDQPWILRLIRLTELDDVLNPEAAPEGEPVEGPVDGWPGELPEGWNPAPSAGLPDLVAPHWDPADPLLYGPGVMRPAP
;
A
#
# COMPACT_ATOMS: atom_id res chain seq x y z
N MET A 1 -15.62 16.16 -14.67
CA MET A 1 -14.59 16.98 -14.00
C MET A 1 -13.25 16.34 -14.30
N GLN A 2 -12.35 17.03 -15.01
CA GLN A 2 -11.02 16.50 -15.31
C GLN A 2 -10.13 16.65 -14.06
N LEU A 3 -9.50 15.55 -13.66
CA LEU A 3 -8.60 15.47 -12.50
C LEU A 3 -7.28 16.18 -12.88
N ILE A 4 -6.84 17.13 -12.06
CA ILE A 4 -5.50 17.73 -12.19
C ILE A 4 -4.48 16.64 -11.82
N PRO A 5 -3.54 16.26 -12.71
CA PRO A 5 -2.50 15.31 -12.36
C PRO A 5 -1.63 15.87 -11.22
N ARG A 6 -1.58 15.16 -10.09
CA ARG A 6 -0.54 15.39 -9.09
C ARG A 6 0.72 14.66 -9.59
N HIS A 7 1.65 15.43 -10.14
CA HIS A 7 2.93 14.89 -10.61
C HIS A 7 4.02 15.21 -9.60
N ASP A 8 4.27 14.24 -8.73
CA ASP A 8 5.53 14.16 -8.01
C ASP A 8 6.53 13.33 -8.85
N PRO A 9 7.83 13.68 -8.89
CA PRO A 9 8.81 12.88 -9.63
C PRO A 9 8.98 11.45 -9.11
N HIS A 10 8.42 11.08 -7.96
CA HIS A 10 8.47 9.73 -7.38
C HIS A 10 7.09 9.09 -7.20
N LEU A 11 6.01 9.85 -7.34
CA LEU A 11 4.63 9.39 -7.26
C LEU A 11 3.80 9.93 -8.44
N ALA A 12 3.24 9.02 -9.23
CA ALA A 12 2.24 9.33 -10.23
C ALA A 12 0.89 8.76 -9.80
N VAL A 13 -0.13 9.62 -9.71
CA VAL A 13 -1.48 9.22 -9.32
C VAL A 13 -2.42 9.29 -10.52
N ARG A 14 -3.24 8.26 -10.69
CA ARG A 14 -4.34 8.24 -11.66
C ARG A 14 -5.59 7.69 -10.99
N SER A 15 -6.74 8.30 -11.27
CA SER A 15 -8.03 7.80 -10.82
C SER A 15 -8.95 7.60 -12.01
N THR A 16 -9.65 6.46 -12.05
CA THR A 16 -10.64 6.12 -13.08
C THR A 16 -11.82 5.46 -12.38
N GLY A 17 -12.97 6.13 -12.39
CA GLY A 17 -14.11 5.74 -11.59
C GLY A 17 -13.73 5.64 -10.11
N ASP A 18 -14.01 4.48 -9.52
CA ASP A 18 -13.78 4.22 -8.08
C ASP A 18 -12.37 3.67 -7.79
N VAL A 19 -11.54 3.50 -8.82
CA VAL A 19 -10.19 2.94 -8.72
C VAL A 19 -9.14 4.04 -8.83
N THR A 20 -8.25 4.09 -7.84
CA THR A 20 -7.06 4.94 -7.82
C THR A 20 -5.80 4.08 -7.88
N VAL A 21 -4.90 4.43 -8.80
CA VAL A 21 -3.58 3.83 -8.95
C VAL A 21 -2.51 4.84 -8.56
N ALA A 22 -1.68 4.47 -7.59
CA ALA A 22 -0.51 5.20 -7.13
C ALA A 22 0.76 4.45 -7.56
N ALA A 23 1.45 4.96 -8.59
CA ALA A 23 2.68 4.37 -9.09
C ALA A 23 3.90 5.05 -8.46
N LEU A 24 4.71 4.26 -7.73
CA LEU A 24 5.91 4.69 -7.04
C LEU A 24 7.17 4.36 -7.86
N ARG A 25 8.15 5.27 -7.88
CA ARG A 25 9.44 5.05 -8.56
C ARG A 25 10.63 5.63 -7.79
N GLY A 26 11.79 5.00 -7.96
CA GLY A 26 13.04 5.38 -7.28
C GLY A 26 13.25 4.64 -5.96
N GLU A 27 13.86 5.29 -4.98
CA GLU A 27 14.26 4.67 -3.71
C GLU A 27 13.24 4.95 -2.62
N LEU A 28 12.49 3.91 -2.19
CA LEU A 28 11.54 4.03 -1.09
C LEU A 28 12.24 3.85 0.26
N ASP A 29 12.93 4.92 0.67
CA ASP A 29 13.68 5.03 1.92
C ASP A 29 13.01 5.99 2.92
N LEU A 30 13.64 6.24 4.06
CA LEU A 30 13.15 7.21 5.05
C LEU A 30 12.87 8.62 4.48
N VAL A 31 13.70 9.10 3.54
CA VAL A 31 13.56 10.45 2.98
C VAL A 31 12.34 10.50 2.09
N LEU A 32 12.21 9.55 1.16
CA LEU A 32 11.09 9.49 0.24
C LEU A 32 9.78 9.18 0.98
N VAL A 33 9.80 8.32 1.99
CA VAL A 33 8.63 8.02 2.82
C VAL A 33 8.10 9.28 3.51
N ARG A 34 8.98 10.12 4.08
CA ARG A 34 8.56 11.39 4.71
C ARG A 34 7.90 12.34 3.70
N HIS A 35 8.41 12.34 2.47
CA HIS A 35 7.89 13.16 1.38
C HIS A 35 6.54 12.68 0.87
N LEU A 36 6.39 11.37 0.61
CA LEU A 36 5.19 10.80 -0.02
C LEU A 36 4.05 10.50 0.96
N ARG A 37 4.32 10.37 2.26
CA ARG A 37 3.32 9.96 3.24
C ARG A 37 2.05 10.84 3.26
N PRO A 38 2.14 12.19 3.26
CA PRO A 38 0.93 13.02 3.25
C PRO A 38 0.02 12.77 2.03
N GLU A 39 0.62 12.52 0.86
CA GLU A 39 -0.13 12.24 -0.38
C GLU A 39 -0.75 10.85 -0.33
N LEU A 40 0.00 9.82 0.06
CA LEU A 40 -0.53 8.46 0.20
C LEU A 40 -1.62 8.37 1.26
N ASP A 41 -1.48 9.09 2.38
CA ASP A 41 -2.52 9.19 3.40
C ASP A 41 -3.78 9.88 2.86
N ALA A 42 -3.65 10.81 1.91
CA ALA A 42 -4.81 11.38 1.22
C ALA A 42 -5.47 10.37 0.28
N LEU A 43 -4.71 9.62 -0.50
CA LEU A 43 -5.27 8.58 -1.38
C LEU A 43 -5.98 7.49 -0.59
N VAL A 44 -5.41 7.05 0.54
CA VAL A 44 -6.04 6.12 1.48
C VAL A 44 -7.36 6.69 2.01
N ARG A 45 -7.46 8.02 2.19
CA ARG A 45 -8.68 8.68 2.68
C ARG A 45 -9.74 8.92 1.61
N GLU A 46 -9.37 8.91 0.34
CA GLU A 46 -10.22 9.39 -0.75
C GLU A 46 -10.60 8.30 -1.75
N SER A 47 -9.88 7.17 -1.76
CA SER A 47 -10.10 6.09 -2.73
C SER A 47 -10.98 4.98 -2.17
N ASP A 48 -11.95 4.51 -2.96
CA ASP A 48 -12.75 3.31 -2.65
C ASP A 48 -12.00 2.03 -3.02
N ALA A 49 -11.14 2.09 -4.04
CA ALA A 49 -10.13 1.08 -4.34
C ALA A 49 -8.77 1.73 -4.60
N LEU A 50 -7.74 1.34 -3.84
CA LEU A 50 -6.37 1.83 -3.96
C LEU A 50 -5.44 0.70 -4.41
N THR A 51 -4.88 0.88 -5.61
CA THR A 51 -3.77 0.06 -6.12
C THR A 51 -2.46 0.83 -5.98
N VAL A 52 -1.47 0.24 -5.33
CA VAL A 52 -0.11 0.77 -5.28
C VAL A 52 0.78 -0.06 -6.20
N ASP A 53 1.37 0.57 -7.20
CA ASP A 53 2.32 -0.06 -8.12
C ASP A 53 3.74 0.31 -7.73
N ILE A 54 4.54 -0.69 -7.35
CA ILE A 54 5.92 -0.52 -6.92
C ILE A 54 6.93 -1.16 -7.87
N ARG A 55 6.52 -1.54 -9.08
CA ARG A 55 7.40 -2.20 -10.07
C ARG A 55 8.56 -1.34 -10.53
N ARG A 56 8.50 -0.02 -10.32
CA ARG A 56 9.55 0.94 -10.67
C ARG A 56 10.40 1.41 -9.49
N LEU A 57 10.25 0.79 -8.31
CA LEU A 57 11.17 1.04 -7.21
C LEU A 57 12.54 0.43 -7.52
N THR A 58 13.61 1.17 -7.27
CA THR A 58 15.00 0.69 -7.38
C THR A 58 15.56 0.25 -6.03
N PHE A 59 14.92 0.69 -4.93
CA PHE A 59 15.30 0.35 -3.56
C PHE A 59 14.08 0.46 -2.63
N CYS A 60 14.06 -0.34 -1.56
CA CYS A 60 13.04 -0.31 -0.52
C CYS A 60 13.64 -0.83 0.79
N ASP A 61 13.61 0.00 1.83
CA ASP A 61 14.04 -0.38 3.18
C ASP A 61 12.85 -0.76 4.08
N ALA A 62 13.13 -1.02 5.36
CA ALA A 62 12.11 -1.31 6.35
C ALA A 62 11.11 -0.14 6.55
N THR A 63 11.54 1.11 6.34
CA THR A 63 10.67 2.28 6.42
C THR A 63 9.69 2.30 5.25
N GLY A 64 10.16 1.98 4.05
CA GLY A 64 9.34 1.83 2.85
C GLY A 64 8.30 0.73 3.00
N LEU A 65 8.70 -0.45 3.49
CA LEU A 65 7.76 -1.54 3.79
C LEU A 65 6.73 -1.13 4.85
N GLY A 66 7.16 -0.41 5.89
CA GLY A 66 6.27 0.12 6.93
C GLY A 66 5.22 1.10 6.37
N LEU A 67 5.58 1.95 5.41
CA LEU A 67 4.65 2.84 4.72
C LEU A 67 3.63 2.04 3.89
N LEU A 68 4.07 1.05 3.12
CA LEU A 68 3.17 0.19 2.34
C LEU A 68 2.19 -0.56 3.24
N ALA A 69 2.69 -1.13 4.35
CA ALA A 69 1.85 -1.82 5.33
C ALA A 69 0.85 -0.87 5.98
N HIS A 70 1.27 0.36 6.29
CA HIS A 70 0.38 1.41 6.78
C HIS A 70 -0.77 1.67 5.80
N CYS A 71 -0.47 1.91 4.52
CA CYS A 71 -1.50 2.13 3.51
C CYS A 71 -2.45 0.93 3.39
N ALA A 72 -1.92 -0.30 3.37
CA ALA A 72 -2.72 -1.52 3.28
C ALA A 72 -3.68 -1.69 4.46
N VAL A 73 -3.19 -1.53 5.68
CA VAL A 73 -4.01 -1.63 6.90
C VAL A 73 -5.08 -0.55 6.93
N ARG A 74 -4.72 0.70 6.65
CA ARG A 74 -5.65 1.84 6.73
C ARG A 74 -6.72 1.81 5.64
N THR A 75 -6.37 1.36 4.43
CA THR A 75 -7.33 1.16 3.33
C THR A 75 -8.35 0.09 3.72
N ARG A 76 -7.89 -1.08 4.21
CA ARG A 76 -8.80 -2.16 4.64
C ARG A 76 -9.65 -1.78 5.85
N GLN A 77 -9.10 -1.05 6.83
CA GLN A 77 -9.86 -0.57 7.99
C GLN A 77 -11.03 0.35 7.62
N ARG A 78 -10.97 1.03 6.46
CA ARG A 78 -12.06 1.83 5.92
C ARG A 78 -13.11 1.02 5.16
N GLY A 79 -12.86 -0.27 4.94
CA GLY A 79 -13.67 -1.11 4.05
C GLY A 79 -13.36 -0.90 2.56
N SER A 80 -12.31 -0.15 2.23
CA SER A 80 -11.87 0.09 0.85
C SER A 80 -11.00 -1.06 0.34
N HIS A 81 -10.95 -1.24 -0.98
CA HIS A 81 -10.13 -2.28 -1.61
C HIS A 81 -8.66 -1.88 -1.67
N TRP A 82 -7.77 -2.80 -1.29
CA TRP A 82 -6.32 -2.64 -1.38
C TRP A 82 -5.74 -3.61 -2.39
N ARG A 83 -4.79 -3.13 -3.20
CA ARG A 83 -3.97 -3.96 -4.09
C ARG A 83 -2.53 -3.45 -4.12
N LEU A 84 -1.56 -4.37 -4.07
CA LEU A 84 -0.15 -4.06 -4.27
C LEU A 84 0.37 -4.80 -5.50
N VAL A 85 0.87 -4.06 -6.49
CA VAL A 85 1.47 -4.64 -7.71
C VAL A 85 2.99 -4.65 -7.56
N CYS A 86 3.59 -5.84 -7.57
CA CYS A 86 5.01 -6.05 -7.39
C CYS A 86 5.51 -7.31 -8.11
N ASP A 87 6.39 -7.11 -9.10
CA ASP A 87 6.99 -8.21 -9.87
C ASP A 87 8.47 -8.43 -9.48
N GLN A 88 8.99 -7.64 -8.53
CA GLN A 88 10.42 -7.57 -8.23
C GLN A 88 10.83 -8.66 -7.21
N PRO A 89 11.66 -9.66 -7.57
CA PRO A 89 11.98 -10.78 -6.69
C PRO A 89 12.62 -10.38 -5.35
N TRP A 90 13.44 -9.32 -5.35
CA TRP A 90 14.10 -8.83 -4.14
C TRP A 90 13.13 -8.15 -3.17
N ILE A 91 12.16 -7.37 -3.66
CA ILE A 91 11.09 -6.80 -2.82
C ILE A 91 10.20 -7.92 -2.28
N LEU A 92 9.79 -8.86 -3.14
CA LEU A 92 9.00 -10.01 -2.73
C LEU A 92 9.72 -10.88 -1.69
N ARG A 93 11.05 -10.92 -1.71
CA ARG A 93 11.85 -11.57 -0.67
C ARG A 93 11.87 -10.77 0.62
N LEU A 94 11.99 -9.46 0.56
CA LEU A 94 11.93 -8.59 1.74
C LEU A 94 10.57 -8.70 2.45
N ILE A 95 9.46 -8.61 1.70
CA ILE A 95 8.10 -8.77 2.23
C ILE A 95 7.98 -10.09 3.02
N ARG A 96 8.46 -11.19 2.42
CA ARG A 96 8.50 -12.53 3.06
C ARG A 96 9.33 -12.59 4.33
N LEU A 97 10.52 -12.00 4.30
CA LEU A 97 11.40 -11.99 5.48
C LEU A 97 10.84 -11.15 6.62
N THR A 98 9.99 -10.16 6.31
CA THR A 98 9.32 -9.30 7.28
C THR A 98 7.93 -9.80 7.68
N GLU A 99 7.50 -10.97 7.21
CA GLU A 99 6.17 -11.55 7.48
C GLU A 99 5.00 -10.60 7.10
N LEU A 100 5.22 -9.79 6.06
CA LEU A 100 4.24 -8.83 5.57
C LEU A 100 3.41 -9.37 4.39
N ASP A 101 3.56 -10.64 4.01
CA ASP A 101 2.86 -11.21 2.85
C ASP A 101 1.34 -11.09 2.99
N ASP A 102 0.77 -11.47 4.14
CA ASP A 102 -0.68 -11.40 4.38
C ASP A 102 -1.18 -9.94 4.47
N VAL A 103 -0.33 -9.05 4.98
CA VAL A 103 -0.66 -7.63 5.10
C VAL A 103 -0.62 -6.94 3.73
N LEU A 104 0.40 -7.21 2.92
CA LEU A 104 0.60 -6.50 1.66
C LEU A 104 -0.08 -7.18 0.48
N ASN A 105 -0.22 -8.51 0.51
CA ASN A 105 -0.73 -9.36 -0.55
C ASN A 105 -0.21 -8.94 -1.94
N PRO A 106 1.11 -9.03 -2.20
CA PRO A 106 1.68 -8.60 -3.47
C PRO A 106 1.22 -9.50 -4.62
N GLU A 107 0.75 -8.87 -5.69
CA GLU A 107 0.31 -9.52 -6.91
C GLU A 107 1.22 -9.13 -8.08
N ALA A 108 1.37 -10.05 -9.03
CA ALA A 108 1.99 -9.71 -10.31
C ALA A 108 1.06 -8.80 -11.12
N ALA A 109 1.65 -7.94 -11.95
CA ALA A 109 0.86 -7.18 -12.91
C ALA A 109 0.16 -8.11 -13.92
N PRO A 110 -1.07 -7.76 -14.39
CA PRO A 110 -1.68 -8.47 -15.49
C PRO A 110 -0.82 -8.34 -16.76
N GLU A 111 -0.67 -9.43 -17.51
CA GLU A 111 0.04 -9.44 -18.78
C GLU A 111 -0.65 -8.46 -19.75
N GLY A 112 0.05 -7.41 -20.19
CA GLY A 112 -0.44 -6.48 -21.22
C GLY A 112 -0.69 -5.02 -20.82
N GLU A 113 -0.34 -4.59 -19.59
CA GLU A 113 -0.39 -3.16 -19.20
C GLU A 113 1.01 -2.52 -19.15
N PRO A 114 1.47 -1.81 -20.20
CA PRO A 114 2.64 -0.96 -20.13
C PRO A 114 2.27 0.33 -19.38
N VAL A 115 2.96 0.63 -18.28
CA VAL A 115 2.81 1.91 -17.53
C VAL A 115 3.59 3.05 -18.20
N GLU A 116 3.99 2.91 -19.47
CA GLU A 116 4.81 3.89 -20.21
C GLU A 116 3.99 4.60 -21.29
N GLY A 117 3.54 5.82 -20.99
CA GLY A 117 3.03 6.78 -21.96
C GLY A 117 2.12 7.87 -21.37
N PRO A 118 1.94 9.02 -22.05
CA PRO A 118 0.85 9.96 -21.76
C PRO A 118 -0.47 9.18 -21.89
N VAL A 119 -1.29 9.16 -20.84
CA VAL A 119 -2.52 8.33 -20.78
C VAL A 119 -3.69 9.02 -21.46
N ASP A 120 -3.66 9.09 -22.77
CA ASP A 120 -4.89 9.16 -23.54
C ASP A 120 -5.21 7.72 -23.98
N GLY A 121 -6.17 7.06 -23.31
CA GLY A 121 -6.77 5.82 -23.83
C GLY A 121 -6.84 4.59 -22.92
N TRP A 122 -7.02 4.71 -21.60
CA TRP A 122 -7.48 3.56 -20.82
C TRP A 122 -8.92 3.21 -21.25
N PRO A 123 -9.21 1.99 -21.76
CA PRO A 123 -10.59 1.59 -22.03
C PRO A 123 -11.26 1.43 -20.67
N GLY A 124 -12.32 2.19 -20.40
CA GLY A 124 -13.01 2.21 -19.10
C GLY A 124 -13.66 0.89 -18.66
N GLU A 125 -13.23 -0.25 -19.23
CA GLU A 125 -13.68 -1.59 -18.92
C GLU A 125 -12.53 -2.35 -18.27
N LEU A 126 -12.84 -2.96 -17.11
CA LEU A 126 -11.93 -3.87 -16.42
C LEU A 126 -11.61 -5.03 -17.37
N PRO A 127 -10.35 -5.47 -17.48
CA PRO A 127 -10.01 -6.59 -18.36
C PRO A 127 -10.82 -7.84 -17.98
N GLU A 128 -11.37 -8.52 -18.99
CA GLU A 128 -12.05 -9.79 -18.81
C GLU A 128 -11.11 -10.78 -18.10
N GLY A 129 -11.52 -11.26 -16.92
CA GLY A 129 -10.67 -12.09 -16.05
C GLY A 129 -10.17 -11.39 -14.78
N TRP A 130 -10.46 -10.09 -14.60
CA TRP A 130 -10.35 -9.44 -13.30
C TRP A 130 -11.31 -10.10 -12.30
N ASN A 131 -10.77 -10.99 -11.48
CA ASN A 131 -11.46 -11.55 -10.34
C ASN A 131 -11.03 -10.73 -9.11
N PRO A 132 -11.89 -9.92 -8.49
CA PRO A 132 -11.58 -9.43 -7.15
C PRO A 132 -11.41 -10.68 -6.30
N ALA A 133 -10.18 -11.00 -5.90
CA ALA A 133 -9.95 -12.10 -4.99
C ALA A 133 -10.97 -11.93 -3.85
N PRO A 134 -11.82 -12.94 -3.56
CA PRO A 134 -12.68 -12.85 -2.40
C PRO A 134 -11.72 -12.56 -1.26
N SER A 135 -11.94 -11.44 -0.56
CA SER A 135 -11.20 -11.06 0.63
C SER A 135 -11.00 -12.34 1.41
N ALA A 136 -9.81 -12.94 1.31
CA ALA A 136 -9.56 -14.26 1.87
C ALA A 136 -9.90 -14.08 3.33
N GLY A 137 -10.99 -14.72 3.74
CA GLY A 137 -11.68 -14.38 4.98
C GLY A 137 -10.63 -14.22 6.03
N LEU A 138 -10.45 -12.99 6.50
CA LEU A 138 -9.57 -12.72 7.62
C LEU A 138 -9.99 -13.77 8.65
N PRO A 139 -9.10 -14.65 9.14
CA PRO A 139 -9.40 -15.28 10.40
C PRO A 139 -9.74 -14.13 11.34
N ASP A 140 -10.71 -14.33 12.24
CA ASP A 140 -10.93 -13.44 13.38
C ASP A 140 -9.62 -13.36 14.18
N LEU A 141 -8.66 -12.59 13.68
CA LEU A 141 -7.57 -12.01 14.42
C LEU A 141 -8.29 -10.98 15.26
N VAL A 142 -8.80 -11.46 16.40
CA VAL A 142 -8.93 -10.67 17.61
C VAL A 142 -7.72 -9.77 17.61
N ALA A 143 -7.93 -8.48 17.30
CA ALA A 143 -6.89 -7.49 17.41
C ALA A 143 -6.23 -7.75 18.77
N PRO A 144 -4.90 -7.89 18.87
CA PRO A 144 -4.28 -7.98 20.18
C PRO A 144 -4.82 -6.79 20.95
N HIS A 145 -5.54 -7.07 22.04
CA HIS A 145 -6.07 -6.00 22.85
C HIS A 145 -4.84 -5.15 23.18
N TRP A 146 -4.84 -3.91 22.76
CA TRP A 146 -3.82 -3.01 23.22
C TRP A 146 -4.25 -2.64 24.64
N ASP A 147 -3.73 -3.36 25.63
CA ASP A 147 -3.92 -3.00 27.04
C ASP A 147 -2.66 -2.25 27.52
N PRO A 148 -2.74 -0.93 27.73
CA PRO A 148 -1.62 -0.15 28.25
C PRO A 148 -1.21 -0.55 29.68
N ALA A 149 -1.93 -1.48 30.33
CA ALA A 149 -1.60 -2.06 31.62
C ALA A 149 -0.93 -3.45 31.54
N ASP A 150 -0.69 -4.02 30.36
CA ASP A 150 -0.07 -5.34 30.21
C ASP A 150 1.34 -5.37 30.88
N PRO A 151 1.54 -6.18 31.95
CA PRO A 151 2.82 -6.26 32.65
C PRO A 151 3.94 -6.90 31.82
N LEU A 152 3.62 -7.60 30.72
CA LEU A 152 4.61 -8.22 29.84
C LEU A 152 5.25 -7.23 28.86
N LEU A 153 4.63 -6.07 28.64
CA LEU A 153 5.15 -5.02 27.74
C LEU A 153 6.23 -4.15 28.40
N TYR A 154 6.37 -4.21 29.73
CA TYR A 154 7.31 -3.39 30.49
C TYR A 154 8.29 -4.26 31.28
N GLY A 155 9.51 -4.40 30.76
CA GLY A 155 10.62 -5.01 31.49
C GLY A 155 10.99 -4.23 32.76
N PRO A 156 11.77 -4.82 33.69
CA PRO A 156 12.14 -4.19 34.95
C PRO A 156 12.88 -2.86 34.70
N GLY A 157 12.25 -1.74 35.04
CA GLY A 157 12.81 -0.39 34.92
C GLY A 157 12.02 0.59 34.04
N VAL A 158 10.95 0.17 33.36
CA VAL A 158 10.13 1.10 32.57
C VAL A 158 9.05 1.76 33.43
N MET A 159 9.11 3.08 33.55
CA MET A 159 8.13 3.88 34.29
C MET A 159 6.81 3.96 33.49
N ARG A 160 5.70 3.56 34.11
CA ARG A 160 4.36 3.68 33.52
C ARG A 160 3.96 5.16 33.40
N PRO A 161 3.26 5.58 32.34
CA PRO A 161 2.65 6.90 32.30
C PRO A 161 1.52 7.01 33.33
N ALA A 162 1.48 8.13 34.06
CA ALA A 162 0.46 8.44 35.07
C ALA A 162 -0.91 8.70 34.40
N PRO A 163 -2.03 8.46 35.13
CA PRO A 163 -3.39 8.54 34.59
C PRO A 163 -3.79 9.95 34.14
#